data_AF-A0A7S1L5F4-F1
#
_entry.id   AF-A0A7S1L5F4-F1
#
_cell.length_a   1.000
_cell.length_b   1.000
_cell.length_c   1.000
_cell.angle_alpha   90.00
_cell.angle_beta   90.00
_cell.angle_gamma   90.00
#
_symmetry.space_group_name_H-M   'P 1'
#
loop_
_entity.id
_entity.type
_entity.pdbx_description
1 polymer ?
#
loop_
_entity_poly.entity_id
_entity_poly.type
_entity_poly.pdbx_seq_one_letter_code
_entity_poly.pdbx_strand_id
1 'polypeptide(L)'
;GSGGPPTFVATHLAPTNATWAAYLRSTGPPVIGAQGLVEGPWGCCITAACEYEADTPTWDSMPEYRNNGPAGQVLEFLCECGYEQFHEALERTEEATHRAIERGDPLPVFRPATVQGRVPAAQAEAAVVQANPIAEQLIHALSQADPSAVTVCHEFNCPITQQLMRDPVIAADGHSYDRAAIQQWFAMGHRTSPVTNAQLASQSLLPNFALRSQIQQAAEAAVRAAGGN
;
A
#
# COMPACT_ATOMS: atom_id res chain seq x y z
N GLY A 1 17.40 -4.05 -29.98
CA GLY A 1 16.55 -2.98 -30.54
C GLY A 1 15.75 -2.42 -29.38
N SER A 2 15.76 -1.11 -29.21
CA SER A 2 15.25 -0.40 -28.02
C SER A 2 13.72 -0.38 -28.00
N GLY A 3 13.09 -1.49 -27.64
CA GLY A 3 11.69 -1.52 -27.20
C GLY A 3 11.65 -1.20 -25.71
N GLY A 4 10.73 -0.35 -25.27
CA GLY A 4 10.47 -0.15 -23.85
C GLY A 4 9.94 -1.43 -23.18
N PRO A 5 9.74 -1.43 -21.85
CA PRO A 5 9.17 -2.58 -21.16
C PRO A 5 7.78 -2.94 -21.74
N PRO A 6 7.36 -4.21 -21.69
CA PRO A 6 6.06 -4.64 -22.18
C PRO A 6 4.89 -3.83 -21.60
N THR A 7 3.82 -3.66 -22.38
CA THR A 7 2.70 -2.75 -22.07
C THR A 7 2.14 -2.93 -20.67
N PHE A 8 1.85 -4.17 -20.26
CA PHE A 8 1.28 -4.45 -18.94
C PHE A 8 2.17 -3.89 -17.83
N VAL A 9 3.45 -4.28 -17.82
CA VAL A 9 4.39 -3.85 -16.78
C VAL A 9 4.74 -2.35 -16.88
N ALA A 10 4.59 -1.75 -18.06
CA ALA A 10 4.85 -0.33 -18.29
C ALA A 10 3.71 0.59 -17.85
N THR A 11 2.46 0.12 -17.89
CA THR A 11 1.26 0.94 -17.73
C THR A 11 0.51 0.67 -16.43
N HIS A 12 0.55 -0.55 -15.92
CA HIS A 12 -0.15 -0.93 -14.70
C HIS A 12 0.69 -0.59 -13.47
N LEU A 13 0.01 -0.10 -12.44
CA LEU A 13 0.64 0.35 -11.21
C LEU A 13 0.78 -0.81 -10.22
N ALA A 14 1.99 -0.94 -9.67
CA ALA A 14 2.27 -1.78 -8.52
C ALA A 14 1.73 -1.14 -7.23
N PRO A 15 1.69 -1.86 -6.10
CA PRO A 15 1.22 -1.33 -4.81
C PRO A 15 1.98 -0.07 -4.33
N THR A 16 3.18 0.16 -4.83
CA THR A 16 4.01 1.34 -4.55
C THR A 16 3.61 2.58 -5.36
N ASN A 17 2.57 2.49 -6.19
CA ASN A 17 2.13 3.54 -7.13
C ASN A 17 3.18 3.88 -8.23
N ALA A 18 4.20 3.05 -8.37
CA ALA A 18 5.11 3.01 -9.51
C ALA A 18 4.61 1.99 -10.54
N THR A 19 5.08 2.06 -11.79
CA THR A 19 4.80 1.00 -12.77
C THR A 19 5.44 -0.30 -12.31
N TRP A 20 4.84 -1.44 -12.67
CA TRP A 20 5.42 -2.75 -12.37
C TRP A 20 6.87 -2.87 -12.87
N ALA A 21 7.18 -2.36 -14.06
CA ALA A 21 8.54 -2.37 -14.60
C ALA A 21 9.53 -1.61 -13.71
N ALA A 22 9.15 -0.43 -13.19
CA ALA A 22 10.00 0.35 -12.29
C ALA A 22 10.15 -0.35 -10.93
N TYR A 23 9.05 -0.89 -10.40
CA TYR A 23 9.05 -1.58 -9.12
C TYR A 23 9.91 -2.85 -9.16
N LEU A 24 9.70 -3.73 -10.14
CA LEU A 24 10.43 -5.00 -10.26
C LEU A 24 11.94 -4.79 -10.44
N ARG A 25 12.35 -3.81 -11.26
CA ARG A 25 13.76 -3.44 -11.42
C ARG A 25 14.41 -2.97 -10.12
N SER A 26 13.64 -2.39 -9.20
CA SER A 26 14.15 -1.96 -7.89
C SER A 26 14.25 -3.08 -6.85
N THR A 27 13.59 -4.23 -7.09
CA THR A 27 13.42 -5.29 -6.07
C THR A 27 14.40 -6.44 -6.16
N GLY A 28 15.10 -6.59 -7.30
CA GLY A 28 16.04 -7.68 -7.53
C GLY A 28 15.39 -8.96 -8.09
N PRO A 29 16.08 -10.12 -8.00
CA PRO A 29 15.62 -11.36 -8.61
C PRO A 29 14.37 -11.93 -7.91
N PRO A 30 13.57 -12.74 -8.62
CA PRO A 30 12.47 -13.48 -8.03
C PRO A 30 12.91 -14.38 -6.88
N VAL A 31 12.02 -14.58 -5.90
CA VAL A 31 12.23 -15.51 -4.78
C VAL A 31 11.30 -16.69 -4.97
N ILE A 32 11.80 -17.92 -4.87
CA ILE A 32 10.96 -19.12 -4.94
C ILE A 32 10.60 -19.55 -3.52
N GLY A 33 9.29 -19.63 -3.26
CA GLY A 33 8.72 -20.07 -2.00
C GLY A 33 8.81 -21.57 -1.77
N ALA A 34 8.39 -22.02 -0.58
CA ALA A 34 8.41 -23.44 -0.20
C ALA A 34 7.51 -24.33 -1.09
N GLN A 35 6.53 -23.73 -1.77
CA GLN A 35 5.61 -24.42 -2.67
C GLN A 35 6.11 -24.47 -4.13
N GLY A 36 7.34 -23.97 -4.40
CA GLY A 36 7.89 -23.91 -5.76
C GLY A 36 7.30 -22.81 -6.64
N LEU A 37 6.52 -21.90 -6.04
CA LEU A 37 5.94 -20.71 -6.66
C LEU A 37 6.80 -19.48 -6.41
N VAL A 38 6.74 -18.49 -7.30
CA VAL A 38 7.47 -17.24 -7.16
C VAL A 38 6.74 -16.33 -6.17
N GLU A 39 7.42 -15.98 -5.09
CA GLU A 39 6.98 -15.04 -4.07
C GLU A 39 7.54 -13.64 -4.29
N GLY A 40 7.04 -12.68 -3.49
CA GLY A 40 7.52 -11.31 -3.55
C GLY A 40 6.98 -10.53 -4.75
N PRO A 41 7.65 -9.43 -5.12
CA PRO A 41 7.20 -8.50 -6.16
C PRO A 41 6.89 -9.16 -7.51
N TRP A 42 7.70 -10.14 -7.92
CA TRP A 42 7.49 -10.88 -9.16
C TRP A 42 6.23 -11.75 -9.11
N GLY A 43 5.98 -12.42 -7.97
CA GLY A 43 4.76 -13.19 -7.73
C GLY A 43 3.51 -12.31 -7.72
N CYS A 44 3.58 -11.14 -7.07
CA CYS A 44 2.48 -10.17 -7.07
C CYS A 44 2.18 -9.68 -8.50
N CYS A 45 3.21 -9.43 -9.31
CA CYS A 45 3.05 -8.89 -10.66
C CYS A 45 2.35 -9.88 -11.60
N ILE A 46 2.79 -11.14 -11.62
CA ILE A 46 2.17 -12.17 -12.44
C ILE A 46 0.73 -12.46 -11.99
N THR A 47 0.47 -12.40 -10.68
CA THR A 47 -0.88 -12.58 -10.14
C THR A 47 -1.82 -11.47 -10.59
N ALA A 48 -1.38 -10.21 -10.49
CA ALA A 48 -2.15 -9.06 -10.95
C ALA A 48 -2.42 -9.11 -12.47
N ALA A 49 -1.50 -9.69 -13.24
CA ALA A 49 -1.71 -9.90 -14.67
C ALA A 49 -2.80 -10.94 -14.95
N CYS A 50 -2.80 -12.06 -14.20
CA CYS A 50 -3.84 -13.10 -14.30
C CYS A 50 -5.22 -12.56 -13.87
N GLU A 51 -5.27 -11.74 -12.82
CA GLU A 51 -6.51 -11.08 -12.38
C GLU A 51 -7.02 -10.12 -13.46
N TYR A 52 -6.14 -9.33 -14.08
CA TYR A 52 -6.52 -8.44 -15.17
C TYR A 52 -7.10 -9.21 -16.36
N GLU A 53 -6.52 -10.36 -16.70
CA GLU A 53 -7.04 -11.24 -17.76
C GLU A 53 -8.45 -11.76 -17.43
N ALA A 54 -8.71 -12.09 -16.17
CA ALA A 54 -10.03 -12.56 -15.72
C ALA A 54 -11.07 -11.42 -15.69
N ASP A 55 -10.67 -10.24 -15.22
CA ASP A 55 -11.54 -9.07 -15.05
C ASP A 55 -11.80 -8.32 -16.36
N THR A 56 -10.97 -8.53 -17.39
CA THR A 56 -11.05 -7.83 -18.68
C THR A 56 -11.25 -8.79 -19.85
N PRO A 57 -12.42 -9.43 -20.04
CA PRO A 57 -12.62 -10.49 -21.04
C PRO A 57 -12.37 -10.10 -22.51
N THR A 58 -12.12 -8.82 -22.80
CA THR A 58 -11.78 -8.29 -24.12
C THR A 58 -10.30 -8.03 -24.32
N TRP A 59 -9.45 -8.40 -23.35
CA TRP A 59 -8.00 -8.15 -23.41
C TRP A 59 -7.36 -8.79 -24.65
N ASP A 60 -7.84 -9.95 -25.10
CA ASP A 60 -7.36 -10.68 -26.28
C ASP A 60 -7.55 -9.89 -27.59
N SER A 61 -8.57 -9.03 -27.61
CA SER A 61 -8.91 -8.18 -28.74
C SER A 61 -8.09 -6.88 -28.76
N MET A 62 -7.43 -6.52 -27.66
CA MET A 62 -6.61 -5.32 -27.54
C MET A 62 -5.28 -5.50 -28.32
N PRO A 63 -4.91 -4.55 -29.20
CA PRO A 63 -3.69 -4.64 -30.01
C PRO A 63 -2.41 -4.92 -29.20
N GLU A 64 -2.32 -4.37 -28.00
CA GLU A 64 -1.19 -4.48 -27.09
C GLU A 64 -1.02 -5.85 -26.44
N TYR A 65 -2.06 -6.69 -26.40
CA TYR A 65 -2.03 -8.03 -25.78
C TYR A 65 -2.22 -9.16 -26.79
N ARG A 66 -2.50 -8.84 -28.05
CA ARG A 66 -2.80 -9.81 -29.12
C ARG A 66 -1.73 -10.88 -29.33
N ASN A 67 -0.46 -10.50 -29.20
CA ASN A 67 0.66 -11.43 -29.45
C ASN A 67 1.13 -12.13 -28.18
N ASN A 68 1.02 -11.44 -27.04
CA ASN A 68 1.46 -11.91 -25.74
C ASN A 68 0.56 -11.24 -24.71
N GLY A 69 -0.23 -12.05 -24.00
CA GLY A 69 -1.20 -11.58 -23.01
C GLY A 69 -0.52 -10.85 -21.83
N PRO A 70 -1.30 -10.20 -20.97
CA PRO A 70 -0.79 -9.54 -19.77
C PRO A 70 0.19 -10.39 -18.95
N ALA A 71 -0.14 -11.65 -18.65
CA ALA A 71 0.71 -12.55 -17.87
C ALA A 71 1.98 -12.95 -18.64
N GLY A 72 1.83 -13.27 -19.93
CA GLY A 72 2.95 -13.56 -20.81
C GLY A 72 3.94 -12.40 -20.96
N GLN A 73 3.46 -11.15 -20.90
CA GLN A 73 4.32 -9.96 -20.90
C GLN A 73 5.16 -9.83 -19.62
N VAL A 74 4.69 -10.36 -18.49
CA VAL A 74 5.49 -10.42 -17.26
C VAL A 74 6.60 -11.47 -17.39
N LEU A 75 6.32 -12.62 -18.00
CA LEU A 75 7.34 -13.65 -18.32
C LEU A 75 8.39 -13.13 -19.30
N GLU A 76 7.97 -12.39 -20.33
CA GLU A 76 8.88 -11.73 -21.26
C GLU A 76 9.80 -10.73 -20.53
N PHE A 77 9.21 -9.88 -19.69
CA PHE A 77 9.95 -8.89 -18.91
C PHE A 77 10.93 -9.52 -17.90
N LEU A 78 10.60 -10.70 -17.36
CA LEU A 78 11.50 -11.50 -16.52
C LEU A 78 12.79 -11.86 -17.29
N CYS A 79 12.65 -12.36 -18.51
CA CYS A 79 13.78 -12.68 -19.39
C CYS A 79 14.57 -11.42 -19.77
N GLU A 80 13.89 -10.30 -20.07
CA GLU A 80 14.57 -9.02 -20.32
C GLU A 80 15.41 -8.52 -19.14
N CYS A 81 15.00 -8.84 -17.91
CA CYS A 81 15.75 -8.51 -16.70
C CYS A 81 16.93 -9.47 -16.42
N GLY A 82 17.13 -10.50 -17.25
CA GLY A 82 18.19 -11.51 -17.06
C GLY A 82 17.86 -12.54 -15.98
N TYR A 83 16.57 -12.80 -15.74
CA TYR A 83 16.08 -13.75 -14.74
C TYR A 83 15.46 -15.00 -15.38
N GLU A 84 15.92 -15.37 -16.57
CA GLU A 84 15.48 -16.56 -17.34
C GLU A 84 15.47 -17.87 -16.55
N GLN A 85 16.37 -18.02 -15.57
CA GLN A 85 16.41 -19.18 -14.67
C GLN A 85 15.18 -19.32 -13.76
N PHE A 86 14.36 -18.27 -13.63
CA PHE A 86 13.13 -18.27 -12.85
C PHE A 86 11.87 -18.43 -13.72
N HIS A 87 12.00 -18.50 -15.05
CA HIS A 87 10.88 -18.54 -15.98
C HIS A 87 9.90 -19.67 -15.65
N GLU A 88 10.40 -20.89 -15.50
CA GLU A 88 9.58 -22.06 -15.18
C GLU A 88 8.84 -21.93 -13.84
N ALA A 89 9.46 -21.27 -12.86
CA ALA A 89 8.82 -21.03 -11.57
C ALA A 89 7.72 -19.96 -11.67
N LEU A 90 7.92 -18.92 -12.50
CA LEU A 90 6.95 -17.88 -12.72
C LEU A 90 5.75 -18.40 -13.54
N GLU A 91 5.99 -19.25 -14.53
CA GLU A 91 4.96 -19.94 -15.32
C GLU A 91 4.11 -20.88 -14.44
N ARG A 92 4.73 -21.63 -13.52
CA ARG A 92 3.97 -22.39 -12.51
C ARG A 92 3.10 -21.49 -11.64
N THR A 93 3.53 -20.26 -11.40
CA THR A 93 2.81 -19.29 -10.58
C THR A 93 1.61 -18.71 -11.31
N GLU A 94 1.77 -18.41 -12.60
CA GLU A 94 0.68 -18.04 -13.51
C GLU A 94 -0.40 -19.14 -13.53
N GLU A 95 -0.04 -20.37 -13.87
CA GLU A 95 -0.96 -21.51 -13.96
C GLU A 95 -1.68 -21.76 -12.61
N ALA A 96 -0.96 -21.67 -11.49
CA ALA A 96 -1.56 -21.80 -10.17
C ALA A 96 -2.57 -20.69 -9.88
N THR A 97 -2.33 -19.48 -10.36
CA THR A 97 -3.22 -18.32 -10.17
C THR A 97 -4.46 -18.44 -11.03
N HIS A 98 -4.34 -18.76 -12.32
CA HIS A 98 -5.52 -19.00 -13.17
C HIS A 98 -6.42 -20.10 -12.61
N ARG A 99 -5.83 -21.22 -12.15
CA ARG A 99 -6.59 -22.30 -11.50
C ARG A 99 -7.34 -21.82 -10.25
N ALA A 100 -6.73 -20.95 -9.44
CA ALA A 100 -7.37 -20.40 -8.26
C ALA A 100 -8.56 -19.50 -8.65
N ILE A 101 -8.37 -18.63 -9.65
CA ILE A 101 -9.43 -17.76 -10.19
C ILE A 101 -10.60 -18.60 -10.71
N GLU A 102 -10.35 -19.61 -11.54
CA GLU A 102 -11.38 -20.48 -12.12
C GLU A 102 -12.20 -21.22 -11.07
N ARG A 103 -11.56 -21.61 -9.96
CA ARG A 103 -12.20 -22.33 -8.85
C ARG A 103 -12.86 -21.42 -7.83
N GLY A 104 -12.58 -20.11 -7.87
CA GLY A 104 -12.96 -19.17 -6.81
C GLY A 104 -12.19 -19.42 -5.50
N ASP A 105 -11.02 -20.05 -5.58
CA ASP A 105 -10.14 -20.30 -4.43
C ASP A 105 -9.33 -19.03 -4.10
N PRO A 106 -8.86 -18.87 -2.86
CA PRO A 106 -7.95 -17.78 -2.51
C PRO A 106 -6.71 -17.78 -3.40
N LEU A 107 -6.37 -16.62 -3.98
CA LEU A 107 -5.18 -16.48 -4.80
C LEU A 107 -3.92 -16.75 -3.96
N PRO A 108 -2.84 -17.25 -4.58
CA PRO A 108 -1.60 -17.47 -3.85
C PRO A 108 -1.08 -16.11 -3.32
N VAL A 109 -1.01 -15.96 -2.00
CA VAL A 109 -0.65 -14.69 -1.37
C VAL A 109 0.86 -14.46 -1.49
N PHE A 110 1.27 -13.73 -2.52
CA PHE A 110 2.64 -13.26 -2.66
C PHE A 110 2.80 -11.98 -1.87
N ARG A 111 3.40 -12.07 -0.68
CA ARG A 111 3.71 -10.87 0.09
C ARG A 111 4.86 -10.15 -0.58
N PRO A 112 4.74 -8.87 -0.97
CA PRO A 112 5.92 -8.09 -1.30
C PRO A 112 6.84 -8.16 -0.09
N ALA A 113 8.13 -8.43 -0.33
CA ALA A 113 9.14 -8.59 0.70
C ALA A 113 9.12 -7.38 1.65
N THR A 114 8.33 -7.48 2.70
CA THR A 114 8.36 -6.55 3.81
C THR A 114 9.55 -7.03 4.63
N VAL A 115 10.57 -6.17 4.69
CA VAL A 115 11.65 -6.11 5.69
C VAL A 115 11.68 -7.33 6.62
N GLN A 116 12.76 -8.11 6.54
CA GLN A 116 13.08 -9.19 7.47
C GLN A 116 12.72 -8.81 8.91
N GLY A 117 11.66 -9.41 9.44
CA GLY A 117 11.11 -9.07 10.74
C GLY A 117 9.90 -9.93 11.08
N ARG A 118 10.14 -11.24 11.26
CA ARG A 118 9.29 -12.27 11.87
C ARG A 118 7.93 -11.80 12.45
N VAL A 119 6.83 -12.29 11.87
CA VAL A 119 5.60 -12.61 12.62
C VAL A 119 4.96 -13.89 12.05
N PRO A 120 4.69 -14.92 12.87
CA PRO A 120 4.21 -16.23 12.41
C PRO A 120 2.76 -16.23 11.91
N ALA A 121 2.50 -17.22 11.06
CA ALA A 121 1.43 -17.37 10.08
C ALA A 121 -0.01 -17.56 10.60
N ALA A 122 -0.35 -17.12 11.81
CA ALA A 122 -1.69 -17.35 12.38
C ALA A 122 -2.63 -16.13 12.39
N GLN A 123 -2.22 -14.95 11.90
CA GLN A 123 -3.00 -13.71 12.06
C GLN A 123 -3.07 -12.81 10.82
N ALA A 124 -2.84 -13.34 9.61
CA ALA A 124 -2.67 -12.51 8.42
C ALA A 124 -3.87 -12.47 7.45
N GLU A 125 -5.09 -12.74 7.93
CA GLU A 125 -6.33 -12.54 7.17
C GLU A 125 -7.03 -11.21 7.49
N ALA A 126 -6.32 -10.20 8.01
CA ALA A 126 -6.91 -8.92 8.42
C ALA A 126 -6.13 -7.67 7.98
N ALA A 127 -5.38 -7.73 6.87
CA ALA A 127 -4.56 -6.60 6.40
C ALA A 127 -5.05 -5.94 5.09
N VAL A 128 -6.30 -6.17 4.71
CA VAL A 128 -7.09 -5.17 3.98
C VAL A 128 -7.71 -4.27 5.06
N VAL A 129 -7.29 -3.01 5.11
CA VAL A 129 -7.73 -1.99 6.08
C VAL A 129 -7.30 -2.29 7.52
N GLN A 130 -6.16 -1.73 7.94
CA GLN A 130 -5.99 -1.36 9.34
C GLN A 130 -5.59 0.11 9.44
N ALA A 131 -6.62 0.96 9.50
CA ALA A 131 -6.57 2.10 10.40
C ALA A 131 -6.15 1.54 11.75
N ASN A 132 -4.93 1.83 12.16
CA ASN A 132 -4.50 1.58 13.52
C ASN A 132 -4.48 2.95 14.18
N PRO A 133 -5.64 3.45 14.64
CA PRO A 133 -5.70 4.73 15.32
C PRO A 133 -4.79 4.68 16.54
N ILE A 134 -4.21 5.84 16.87
CA ILE A 134 -3.55 6.02 18.15
C ILE A 134 -4.53 5.62 19.25
N ALA A 135 -4.08 4.78 20.19
CA ALA A 135 -4.94 4.25 21.24
C ALA A 135 -5.60 5.40 22.03
N GLU A 136 -6.90 5.30 22.29
CA GLU A 136 -7.69 6.31 23.03
C GLU A 136 -7.05 6.71 24.36
N GLN A 137 -6.43 5.75 25.06
CA GLN A 137 -5.74 5.99 26.33
C GLN A 137 -4.58 6.99 26.20
N LEU A 138 -3.92 6.97 25.04
CA LEU A 138 -2.75 7.78 24.75
C LEU A 138 -3.12 9.22 24.35
N ILE A 139 -4.23 9.34 23.60
CA ILE A 139 -4.87 10.63 23.29
C ILE A 139 -5.37 11.29 24.58
N HIS A 140 -5.98 10.51 25.48
CA HIS A 140 -6.45 11.02 26.78
C HIS A 140 -5.27 11.52 27.63
N ALA A 141 -4.15 10.81 27.66
CA ALA A 141 -2.96 11.24 28.38
C ALA A 141 -2.43 12.61 27.89
N LEU A 142 -2.41 12.85 26.57
CA LEU A 142 -2.05 14.17 26.02
C LEU A 142 -3.07 15.26 26.34
N SER A 143 -4.37 14.92 26.35
CA SER A 143 -5.42 15.87 26.69
C SER A 143 -5.45 16.27 28.17
N GLN A 144 -4.92 15.43 29.06
CA GLN A 144 -4.85 15.68 30.51
C GLN A 144 -3.47 16.20 30.96
N ALA A 145 -2.47 16.19 30.08
CA ALA A 145 -1.14 16.68 30.39
C ALA A 145 -1.11 18.20 30.53
N ASP A 146 -0.30 18.71 31.45
CA ASP A 146 -0.04 20.14 31.55
C ASP A 146 0.61 20.62 30.23
N PRO A 147 0.02 21.61 29.53
CA PRO A 147 0.56 22.16 28.28
C PRO A 147 1.96 22.78 28.42
N SER A 148 2.43 22.99 29.66
CA SER A 148 3.79 23.42 30.00
C SER A 148 4.81 22.27 30.00
N ALA A 149 4.36 21.03 30.22
CA ALA A 149 5.19 19.83 30.34
C ALA A 149 5.26 19.04 29.02
N VAL A 150 4.25 19.20 28.17
CA VAL A 150 4.21 18.64 26.82
C VAL A 150 4.08 19.81 25.88
N THR A 151 5.11 20.08 25.07
CA THR A 151 4.95 20.89 23.87
C THR A 151 4.03 20.11 22.93
N VAL A 152 2.72 20.19 23.16
CA VAL A 152 1.69 19.69 22.25
C VAL A 152 1.83 20.59 21.03
N CYS A 153 2.69 20.16 20.11
CA CYS A 153 3.01 20.96 18.96
C CYS A 153 1.72 21.09 18.14
N HIS A 154 1.36 22.33 17.76
CA HIS A 154 0.10 22.60 17.06
C HIS A 154 -0.09 21.75 15.79
N GLU A 155 1.00 21.22 15.25
CA GLU A 155 1.07 20.23 14.16
C GLU A 155 0.37 18.88 14.46
N PHE A 156 0.06 18.56 15.72
CA PHE A 156 -0.65 17.32 16.10
C PHE A 156 -2.17 17.45 16.04
N ASN A 157 -2.69 18.67 15.94
CA ASN A 157 -4.12 18.91 15.89
C ASN A 157 -4.61 18.88 14.44
N CYS A 158 -5.74 18.22 14.22
CA CYS A 158 -6.39 18.21 12.92
C CYS A 158 -6.92 19.61 12.59
N PRO A 159 -6.58 20.19 11.42
CA PRO A 159 -7.06 21.52 11.03
C PRO A 159 -8.58 21.66 10.96
N ILE A 160 -9.31 20.56 10.72
CA ILE A 160 -10.78 20.54 10.62
C ILE A 160 -11.41 20.58 12.02
N THR A 161 -11.04 19.63 12.89
CA THR A 161 -11.67 19.47 14.20
C THR A 161 -11.01 20.30 15.31
N GLN A 162 -9.80 20.81 15.07
CA GLN A 162 -8.94 21.46 16.06
C GLN A 162 -8.62 20.57 17.29
N GLN A 163 -8.81 19.27 17.15
CA GLN A 163 -8.53 18.25 18.15
C GLN A 163 -7.33 17.40 17.73
N LEU A 164 -6.69 16.75 18.70
CA LEU A 164 -5.58 15.84 18.46
C LEU A 164 -5.96 14.75 17.44
N MET A 165 -5.12 14.56 16.42
CA MET A 165 -5.33 13.52 15.40
C MET A 165 -5.22 12.12 16.01
N ARG A 166 -6.26 11.31 15.82
CA ARG A 166 -6.27 9.90 16.24
C ARG A 166 -5.71 9.02 15.16
N ASP A 167 -6.05 9.30 13.91
CA ASP A 167 -5.54 8.60 12.75
C ASP A 167 -5.04 9.62 11.71
N PRO A 168 -3.79 10.12 11.86
CA PRO A 168 -3.27 11.15 10.99
C PRO A 168 -3.06 10.61 9.57
N VAL A 169 -3.70 11.25 8.60
CA VAL A 169 -3.61 10.95 7.17
C VAL A 169 -3.24 12.19 6.38
N ILE A 170 -2.45 12.01 5.32
CA ILE A 170 -2.04 13.03 4.36
C ILE A 170 -3.02 13.02 3.19
N ALA A 171 -3.59 14.19 2.87
CA ALA A 171 -4.38 14.38 1.66
C ALA A 171 -3.51 14.85 0.48
N ALA A 172 -4.07 14.93 -0.72
CA ALA A 172 -3.37 15.32 -1.94
C ALA A 172 -2.74 16.73 -1.91
N ASP A 173 -3.12 17.57 -0.96
CA ASP A 173 -2.55 18.90 -0.69
C ASP A 173 -1.29 18.86 0.20
N GLY A 174 -0.84 17.67 0.62
CA GLY A 174 0.30 17.48 1.50
C GLY A 174 0.03 17.80 2.98
N HIS A 175 -1.20 18.17 3.36
CA HIS A 175 -1.56 18.47 4.73
C HIS A 175 -2.06 17.21 5.46
N SER A 176 -1.86 17.19 6.78
CA SER A 176 -2.31 16.10 7.63
C SER A 176 -3.64 16.42 8.31
N TYR A 177 -4.54 15.44 8.31
CA TYR A 177 -5.87 15.51 8.91
C TYR A 177 -6.15 14.25 9.71
N ASP A 178 -7.11 14.31 10.62
CA ASP A 178 -7.69 13.08 11.16
C ASP A 178 -8.52 12.39 10.08
N ARG A 179 -8.37 11.07 9.94
CA ARG A 179 -9.06 10.29 8.91
C ARG A 179 -10.57 10.50 8.96
N ALA A 180 -11.19 10.46 10.14
CA ALA A 180 -12.64 10.60 10.24
C ALA A 180 -13.08 12.01 9.81
N ALA A 181 -12.32 13.03 10.20
CA ALA A 181 -12.62 14.41 9.85
C ALA A 181 -12.54 14.68 8.35
N ILE A 182 -11.48 14.23 7.68
CA ILE A 182 -11.31 14.46 6.23
C ILE A 182 -12.26 13.59 5.39
N GLN A 183 -12.57 12.37 5.85
CA GLN A 183 -13.59 11.55 5.21
C GLN A 183 -14.98 12.18 5.30
N GLN A 184 -15.34 12.73 6.46
CA GLN A 184 -16.60 13.47 6.62
C GLN A 184 -16.63 14.72 5.73
N TRP A 185 -15.51 15.44 5.63
CA TRP A 185 -15.37 16.57 4.72
C TRP A 185 -15.67 16.19 3.26
N PHE A 186 -15.14 15.06 2.78
CA PHE A 186 -15.45 14.56 1.45
C PHE A 186 -16.90 14.08 1.30
N ALA A 187 -17.46 13.45 2.34
CA ALA A 187 -18.84 12.99 2.36
C ALA A 187 -19.86 14.15 2.30
N MET A 188 -19.51 15.33 2.81
CA MET A 188 -20.32 16.56 2.67
C MET A 188 -20.24 17.18 1.26
N GLY A 189 -19.55 16.53 0.32
CA GLY A 189 -19.43 16.97 -1.07
C GLY A 189 -18.28 17.94 -1.34
N HIS A 190 -17.45 18.23 -0.33
CA HIS A 190 -16.32 19.13 -0.51
C HIS A 190 -15.17 18.42 -1.23
N ARG A 191 -14.62 19.09 -2.25
CA ARG A 191 -13.46 18.62 -3.04
C ARG A 191 -12.26 19.57 -2.93
N THR A 192 -12.24 20.36 -1.87
CA THR A 192 -11.23 21.38 -1.59
C THR A 192 -10.44 21.03 -0.34
N SER A 193 -9.24 21.58 -0.24
CA SER A 193 -8.39 21.50 0.94
C SER A 193 -9.05 22.27 2.09
N PRO A 194 -9.27 21.66 3.27
CA PRO A 194 -9.77 22.38 4.44
C PRO A 194 -8.86 23.52 4.93
N VAL A 195 -7.56 23.47 4.60
CA VAL A 195 -6.58 24.48 5.02
C VAL A 195 -6.49 25.61 4.00
N THR A 196 -6.34 25.27 2.72
CA THR A 196 -6.04 26.26 1.67
C THR A 196 -7.27 26.67 0.85
N ASN A 197 -8.40 25.97 1.01
CA ASN A 197 -9.59 26.06 0.15
C ASN A 197 -9.32 25.78 -1.34
N ALA A 198 -8.11 25.34 -1.71
CA ALA A 198 -7.77 24.98 -3.08
C ALA A 198 -8.37 23.63 -3.47
N GLN A 199 -8.66 23.42 -4.76
CA GLN A 199 -9.18 22.15 -5.25
C GLN A 199 -8.15 21.02 -5.06
N LEU A 200 -8.59 19.91 -4.48
CA LEU A 200 -7.73 18.74 -4.28
C LEU A 200 -7.58 17.97 -5.60
N ALA A 201 -6.36 17.56 -5.92
CA ALA A 201 -6.07 16.74 -7.10
C ALA A 201 -6.72 15.35 -7.02
N SER A 202 -6.87 14.81 -5.81
CA SER A 202 -7.56 13.55 -5.55
C SER A 202 -8.12 13.51 -4.12
N GLN A 203 -9.04 12.56 -3.86
CA GLN A 203 -9.57 12.26 -2.52
C GLN A 203 -8.80 11.11 -1.84
N SER A 204 -7.64 10.74 -2.39
CA SER A 204 -6.78 9.69 -1.83
C SER A 204 -6.17 10.15 -0.52
N LEU A 205 -6.18 9.27 0.48
CA LEU A 205 -5.64 9.54 1.82
C LEU A 205 -4.52 8.54 2.12
N LEU A 206 -3.33 9.05 2.42
CA LEU A 206 -2.17 8.24 2.77
C LEU A 206 -1.95 8.30 4.28
N PRO A 207 -1.71 7.18 4.98
CA PRO A 207 -1.41 7.21 6.41
C PRO A 207 -0.10 7.97 6.70
N ASN A 208 -0.11 8.87 7.70
CA ASN A 208 1.08 9.59 8.16
C ASN A 208 1.73 8.86 9.35
N PHE A 209 2.52 7.83 9.07
CA PHE A 209 3.19 7.04 10.11
C PHE A 209 4.19 7.86 10.95
N ALA A 210 4.85 8.85 10.34
CA ALA A 210 5.80 9.71 11.04
C ALA A 210 5.09 10.58 12.08
N LEU A 211 4.00 11.25 11.70
CA LEU A 211 3.21 12.07 12.62
C LEU A 211 2.57 11.22 13.71
N ARG A 212 2.08 10.03 13.35
CA ARG A 212 1.54 9.07 14.33
C ARG A 212 2.56 8.69 15.39
N SER A 213 3.80 8.37 14.97
CA SER A 213 4.89 8.03 15.89
C SER A 213 5.23 9.20 16.81
N GLN A 214 5.24 10.44 16.29
CA GLN A 214 5.51 11.63 17.09
C GLN A 214 4.43 11.88 18.15
N ILE A 215 3.14 11.77 17.78
CA ILE A 215 2.03 11.91 18.73
C ILE A 215 2.12 10.82 19.81
N GLN A 216 2.44 9.59 19.43
CA GLN A 216 2.60 8.48 20.37
C GLN A 216 3.76 8.72 21.36
N GLN A 217 4.93 9.12 20.87
CA GLN A 217 6.09 9.41 21.73
C GLN A 217 5.82 10.58 22.68
N ALA A 218 5.15 11.63 22.21
CA ALA A 218 4.77 12.78 23.03
C ALA A 218 3.83 12.36 24.17
N ALA A 219 2.88 11.49 23.87
CA ALA A 219 1.94 10.99 24.85
C ALA A 219 2.58 10.04 25.87
N GLU A 220 3.48 9.16 25.43
CA GLU A 220 4.25 8.30 26.33
C GLU A 220 5.18 9.12 27.24
N ALA A 221 5.73 10.24 26.74
CA ALA A 221 6.47 11.19 27.56
C ALA A 221 5.56 11.88 28.59
N ALA A 222 4.35 12.26 28.20
CA ALA A 222 3.35 12.86 29.09
C ALA A 222 2.96 11.92 30.24
N VAL A 223 2.69 10.65 29.95
CA VAL A 223 2.37 9.63 30.96
C VAL A 223 3.53 9.44 31.95
N ARG A 224 4.77 9.39 31.45
CA ARG A 224 5.97 9.26 32.29
C ARG A 224 6.17 10.47 33.19
N ALA A 225 5.90 11.67 32.70
CA ALA A 225 5.98 12.89 33.51
C ALA A 225 4.91 12.93 34.61
N ALA A 226 3.71 12.38 34.37
CA ALA A 226 2.63 12.32 35.35
C ALA A 226 2.82 11.25 36.45
N GLY A 227 3.57 10.17 36.16
CA GLY A 227 3.82 9.06 37.10
C GLY A 227 5.07 9.23 38.00
N GLY A 228 5.76 10.36 37.91
CA GLY A 228 7.02 10.63 38.63
C GLY A 228 6.90 11.70 39.72
N ASN A 229 5.95 11.56 40.64
CA ASN A 229 5.86 12.34 41.89
C ASN A 229 5.48 11.45 43.07
#